data_AF-A0A495JSR2-F1
#
_entry.id   AF-A0A495JSR2-F1
#
_cell.length_a   1.000
_cell.length_b   1.000
_cell.length_c   1.000
_cell.angle_alpha   90.00
_cell.angle_beta   90.00
_cell.angle_gamma   90.00
#
_symmetry.space_group_name_H-M   'P 1'
#
loop_
_entity.id
_entity.type
_entity.pdbx_description
1 polymer ?
#
loop_
_entity_poly.entity_id
_entity_poly.type
_entity_poly.pdbx_seq_one_letter_code
_entity_poly.pdbx_strand_id
1 'polypeptide(L)'
;MALDNGIGSRMKALRGLIRIVRALFLASLALDSVLVGWLLFSAESPPEFAVGLLISVLIPGGLYGLWRLLERLATDPTDVGRHAR
;
A
#
# COMPACT_ATOMS: atom_id res chain seq x y z
N MET A 1 -12.38 -23.35 22.48
CA MET A 1 -13.26 -22.25 22.05
C MET A 1 -12.62 -20.85 22.08
N ALA A 2 -11.65 -20.55 22.97
CA ALA A 2 -11.04 -19.21 23.02
C ALA A 2 -10.05 -18.86 21.88
N LEU A 3 -9.44 -19.86 21.23
CA LEU A 3 -8.46 -19.66 20.13
C LEU A 3 -9.11 -19.19 18.81
N ASP A 4 -10.38 -19.53 18.59
CA ASP A 4 -11.10 -19.24 17.34
C ASP A 4 -11.50 -17.75 17.24
N ASN A 5 -11.84 -17.13 18.38
CA ASN A 5 -12.18 -15.71 18.47
C ASN A 5 -10.99 -14.78 18.16
N GLY A 6 -9.76 -15.20 18.48
CA GLY A 6 -8.54 -14.43 18.22
C GLY A 6 -8.16 -14.40 16.74
N ILE A 7 -8.31 -15.52 16.04
CA ILE A 7 -8.00 -15.64 14.61
C ILE A 7 -9.04 -14.86 13.78
N GLY A 8 -10.33 -14.98 14.11
CA GLY A 8 -11.39 -14.22 13.45
C GLY A 8 -11.25 -12.70 13.60
N SER A 9 -10.82 -12.22 14.76
CA SER A 9 -10.56 -10.78 15.02
C SER A 9 -9.36 -10.26 14.21
N ARG A 10 -8.25 -11.00 14.18
CA ARG A 10 -7.06 -10.66 13.39
C ARG A 10 -7.36 -10.62 11.89
N MET A 11 -8.14 -11.57 11.37
CA MET A 11 -8.56 -11.59 9.97
C MET A 11 -9.50 -10.42 9.60
N LYS A 12 -10.31 -9.92 10.54
CA LYS A 12 -11.13 -8.71 10.35
C LYS A 12 -10.26 -7.45 10.33
N ALA A 13 -9.32 -7.33 11.26
CA ALA A 13 -8.37 -6.22 11.29
C ALA A 13 -7.51 -6.15 10.02
N LEU A 14 -7.00 -7.29 9.55
CA LEU A 14 -6.22 -7.38 8.30
C LEU A 14 -7.03 -6.95 7.07
N ARG A 15 -8.28 -7.40 6.95
CA ARG A 15 -9.19 -6.96 5.87
C ARG A 15 -9.54 -5.47 5.96
N GLY A 16 -9.61 -4.92 7.16
CA GLY A 16 -9.75 -3.48 7.38
C GLY A 16 -8.51 -2.72 6.90
N LEU A 17 -7.33 -3.20 7.26
CA LEU A 17 -6.04 -2.62 6.85
C LEU A 17 -5.87 -2.65 5.33
N ILE A 18 -6.20 -3.76 4.65
CA ILE A 18 -6.17 -3.84 3.18
C ILE A 18 -7.07 -2.78 2.53
N ARG A 19 -8.28 -2.56 3.07
CA ARG A 19 -9.19 -1.52 2.56
C ARG A 19 -8.61 -0.11 2.75
N ILE A 20 -8.01 0.17 3.91
CA ILE A 20 -7.38 1.47 4.19
C ILE A 20 -6.19 1.69 3.24
N VAL A 21 -5.29 0.72 3.09
CA VAL A 21 -4.12 0.84 2.20
C VAL A 21 -4.55 0.99 0.74
N ARG A 22 -5.59 0.26 0.30
CA ARG A 22 -6.16 0.44 -1.05
C ARG A 22 -6.73 1.85 -1.25
N ALA A 23 -7.42 2.40 -0.25
CA ALA A 23 -7.95 3.76 -0.31
C ALA A 23 -6.81 4.80 -0.35
N LEU A 24 -5.76 4.61 0.45
CA LEU A 24 -4.55 5.44 0.41
C LEU A 24 -3.85 5.37 -0.95
N PHE A 25 -3.75 4.19 -1.56
CA PHE A 25 -3.20 4.02 -2.91
C PHE A 25 -4.01 4.78 -3.96
N LEU A 26 -5.34 4.69 -3.92
CA LEU A 26 -6.20 5.45 -4.83
C LEU A 26 -6.08 6.96 -4.61
N ALA A 27 -6.00 7.41 -3.36
CA ALA A 27 -5.78 8.81 -3.03
C ALA A 27 -4.39 9.29 -3.47
N SER A 28 -3.35 8.46 -3.34
CA SER A 28 -2.01 8.82 -3.80
C SER A 28 -1.96 8.99 -5.31
N LEU A 29 -2.69 8.19 -6.10
CA LEU A 29 -2.77 8.36 -7.56
C LEU A 29 -3.42 9.71 -7.97
N ALA A 30 -4.42 10.15 -7.22
CA ALA A 30 -5.03 11.46 -7.43
C ALA A 30 -4.05 12.59 -7.10
N LEU A 31 -3.32 12.46 -5.98
CA LEU A 31 -2.27 13.41 -5.60
C LEU A 31 -1.13 13.43 -6.62
N ASP A 32 -0.78 12.25 -7.15
CA ASP A 32 0.25 12.06 -8.17
C ASP A 32 -0.09 12.79 -9.47
N SER A 33 -1.36 12.73 -9.88
CA SER A 33 -1.85 13.44 -11.07
C SER A 33 -1.70 14.97 -10.93
N VAL A 34 -1.94 15.50 -9.73
CA VAL A 34 -1.74 16.93 -9.42
C VAL A 34 -0.25 17.28 -9.40
N LEU A 35 0.58 16.41 -8.81
CA LEU A 35 2.03 16.58 -8.73
C LEU A 35 2.67 16.56 -10.13
N VAL A 36 2.27 15.63 -10.99
CA VAL A 36 2.72 15.56 -12.39
C VAL A 36 2.29 16.81 -13.16
N GLY A 37 1.06 17.29 -12.97
CA GLY A 37 0.60 18.54 -13.55
C GLY A 37 1.43 19.75 -13.11
N TRP A 38 1.78 19.82 -11.82
CA TRP A 38 2.68 20.84 -11.28
C TRP A 38 4.10 20.72 -11.83
N LEU A 39 4.64 19.50 -11.97
CA LEU A 39 5.97 19.25 -12.53
C LEU A 39 6.09 19.66 -14.00
N LEU A 40 5.04 19.45 -14.80
CA LEU A 40 5.00 19.92 -16.19
C LEU A 40 5.03 21.45 -16.29
N PHE A 41 4.54 22.15 -15.25
CA PHE A 41 4.49 23.62 -15.21
C PHE A 41 5.74 24.24 -14.57
N SER A 42 6.35 23.57 -13.59
CA SER A 42 7.55 24.00 -12.88
C SER A 42 8.86 23.47 -13.50
N ALA A 43 8.84 23.03 -14.76
CA ALA A 43 9.96 22.35 -15.43
C ALA A 43 11.23 23.21 -15.65
N GLU A 44 11.24 24.46 -15.19
CA GLU A 44 12.38 25.39 -15.31
C GLU A 44 13.55 25.03 -14.38
N SER A 45 13.30 24.21 -13.33
CA SER A 45 14.29 23.77 -12.34
C SER A 45 14.53 22.23 -12.45
N PRO A 46 15.60 21.79 -13.15
CA PRO A 46 15.93 20.37 -13.31
C PRO A 46 15.97 19.53 -12.01
N PRO A 47 16.51 20.03 -10.88
CA PRO A 47 16.55 19.24 -9.65
C PRO A 47 15.17 19.04 -9.01
N GLU A 48 14.29 20.04 -9.06
CA GLU A 48 12.94 19.93 -8.49
C GLU A 48 12.08 18.97 -9.32
N PHE A 49 12.28 18.99 -10.64
CA PHE A 49 11.66 18.02 -11.54
C PHE A 49 12.05 16.57 -11.20
N ALA A 50 13.35 16.31 -11.01
CA ALA A 50 13.85 14.99 -10.67
C ALA A 50 13.32 14.50 -9.30
N VAL A 51 13.27 15.39 -8.30
CA VAL A 51 12.73 15.07 -6.97
C VAL A 51 11.24 14.76 -7.04
N GLY A 52 10.45 15.59 -7.73
CA GLY A 52 9.02 15.35 -7.87
C GLY A 52 8.72 14.06 -8.64
N LEU A 53 9.50 13.75 -9.68
CA LEU A 53 9.37 12.52 -10.43
C LEU A 53 9.71 11.30 -9.55
N LEU A 54 10.76 11.38 -8.72
CA LEU A 54 11.10 10.32 -7.77
C LEU A 54 9.96 10.07 -6.77
N ILE A 55 9.40 11.15 -6.20
CA ILE A 55 8.27 11.07 -5.26
C ILE A 55 7.05 10.44 -5.94
N SER A 56 6.78 10.83 -7.19
CA SER A 56 5.63 10.33 -7.95
C SER A 56 5.69 8.84 -8.25
N VAL A 57 6.89 8.27 -8.33
CA VAL A 57 7.08 6.83 -8.53
C VAL A 57 7.11 6.09 -7.20
N LEU A 58 7.80 6.66 -6.20
CA LEU A 58 8.08 5.98 -4.94
C LEU A 58 6.82 5.81 -4.07
N ILE A 59 5.96 6.84 -3.99
CA ILE A 59 4.77 6.79 -3.13
C ILE A 59 3.73 5.77 -3.66
N PRO A 60 3.29 5.83 -4.94
CA PRO A 60 2.34 4.85 -5.47
C PRO A 60 2.96 3.46 -5.54
N GLY A 61 4.24 3.33 -5.90
CA GLY A 61 4.95 2.05 -5.95
C GLY A 61 5.05 1.38 -4.58
N GLY A 62 5.39 2.15 -3.54
CA GLY A 62 5.45 1.67 -2.16
C GLY A 62 4.08 1.24 -1.62
N LEU A 63 3.04 2.03 -1.87
CA LEU A 63 1.67 1.69 -1.47
C LEU A 63 1.14 0.46 -2.21
N TYR A 64 1.44 0.31 -3.50
CA TYR A 64 1.11 -0.90 -4.26
C TYR A 64 1.82 -2.13 -3.70
N GLY A 65 3.12 -2.04 -3.42
CA GLY A 65 3.88 -3.13 -2.81
C GLY A 65 3.33 -3.55 -1.44
N LEU A 66 3.00 -2.57 -0.58
CA LEU A 66 2.39 -2.81 0.72
C LEU A 66 1.01 -3.45 0.59
N TRP A 67 0.16 -2.95 -0.32
CA TRP A 67 -1.14 -3.54 -0.59
C TRP A 67 -1.02 -4.99 -1.04
N ARG A 68 -0.12 -5.27 -1.98
CA ARG A 68 0.15 -6.62 -2.51
C ARG A 68 0.68 -7.57 -1.43
N LEU A 69 1.54 -7.08 -0.53
CA LEU A 69 2.06 -7.87 0.58
C LEU A 69 0.96 -8.21 1.59
N LEU A 70 0.13 -7.23 1.95
CA LEU A 70 -1.02 -7.45 2.84
C LEU A 70 -2.05 -8.40 2.24
N GLU A 71 -2.28 -8.30 0.93
CA GLU A 71 -3.16 -9.22 0.20
C GLU A 71 -2.63 -10.65 0.25
N ARG A 72 -1.32 -10.86 0.00
CA ARG A 72 -0.67 -12.17 0.14
C ARG A 72 -0.79 -12.74 1.55
N LEU A 73 -0.51 -11.93 2.58
CA LEU A 73 -0.65 -12.35 3.99
C LEU A 73 -2.10 -12.71 4.35
N ALA A 74 -3.09 -12.10 3.69
CA ALA A 74 -4.49 -12.45 3.87
C ALA A 74 -4.93 -13.69 3.08
N THR A 75 -4.23 -14.05 2.00
CA THR A 75 -4.58 -15.24 1.19
C THR A 75 -3.93 -16.52 1.70
N ASP A 76 -2.86 -16.44 2.49
CA ASP A 76 -2.15 -17.61 3.01
C ASP A 76 -2.16 -17.69 4.55
N PRO A 77 -3.30 -18.04 5.17
CA PRO A 77 -3.37 -18.31 6.61
C PRO A 77 -2.78 -19.69 6.99
N THR A 78 -2.35 -20.50 6.01
CA THR A 78 -2.07 -21.94 6.18
C THR A 78 -0.62 -22.32 6.45
N ASP A 79 0.36 -21.44 6.24
CA ASP A 79 1.77 -21.78 6.49
C ASP A 79 2.21 -21.65 7.96
N VAL A 80 1.43 -20.96 8.81
CA VAL A 80 1.72 -20.87 10.25
C VAL A 80 1.46 -22.21 10.98
N GLY A 81 0.59 -23.07 10.43
CA GLY A 81 0.27 -24.37 11.03
C GLY A 81 1.20 -25.53 10.62
N ARG A 82 2.02 -25.34 9.57
CA ARG A 82 2.81 -26.45 8.98
C ARG A 82 4.23 -26.56 9.53
N HIS A 83 4.76 -25.49 10.15
CA HIS A 83 6.05 -25.51 10.87
C HIS A 83 5.92 -25.83 12.37
N ALA A 84 4.70 -26.13 12.83
CA ALA A 84 4.41 -26.54 14.20
C ALA A 84 4.18 -28.05 14.35
N ARG A 85 4.54 -28.85 13.33
CA ARG A 85 4.57 -30.33 13.38
C ARG A 85 5.98 -30.84 13.18
#